data_AF-A0AA39FV48-F1
#
_entry.id   AF-A0AA39FV48-F1
#
_cell.length_a   1.000
_cell.length_b   1.000
_cell.length_c   1.000
_cell.angle_alpha   90.00
_cell.angle_beta   90.00
_cell.angle_gamma   90.00
#
_symmetry.space_group_name_H-M   'P 1'
#
loop_
_entity.id
_entity.type
_entity.pdbx_description
1 polymer ?
#
loop_
_entity_poly.entity_id
_entity_poly.type
_entity_poly.pdbx_seq_one_letter_code
_entity_poly.pdbx_strand_id
1 'polypeptide(L)'
;MMIIKNETSPFNVAGTVYAMLGVLVTSLYQVWINSKQKELQMDPMQLLYYQAPLSAGLLFFIVPFFEPVGNIIAREWSSMDIIMVLFSSIVAFFVNLSSYWIIGKTSPLTYNMVGHCKFCLLLVGGSIIFHESLALNQAIGITLTLGGIISYAHLKMKDNRSNILISKIEECKSLIHKI
;
A
#
# COMPACT_ATOMS: atom_id res chain seq x y z
N MET A 1 14.97 35.18 -23.98
CA MET A 1 14.21 34.41 -24.97
C MET A 1 14.30 32.95 -24.54
N MET A 2 13.28 32.20 -24.14
CA MET A 2 11.86 32.45 -23.91
C MET A 2 11.27 31.15 -23.29
N ILE A 3 11.82 30.56 -22.22
CA ILE A 3 11.25 29.34 -21.57
C ILE A 3 11.46 29.36 -20.04
N ILE A 4 11.23 30.50 -19.35
CA ILE A 4 11.23 30.53 -17.87
C ILE A 4 10.07 31.39 -17.35
N LYS A 5 8.91 31.36 -18.02
CA LYS A 5 7.78 32.19 -17.60
C LYS A 5 6.41 31.59 -17.90
N ASN A 6 6.25 30.28 -17.76
CA ASN A 6 4.94 29.67 -17.97
C ASN A 6 4.69 28.35 -17.20
N GLU A 7 4.91 28.34 -15.89
CA GLU A 7 4.33 27.29 -15.04
C GLU A 7 4.17 27.72 -13.57
N THR A 8 3.68 28.94 -13.34
CA THR A 8 3.11 29.32 -12.04
C THR A 8 1.65 28.88 -12.00
N SER A 9 1.43 27.60 -11.73
CA SER A 9 0.21 27.09 -11.11
C SER A 9 0.58 25.85 -10.32
N PRO A 10 0.60 25.86 -8.99
CA PRO A 10 0.99 24.72 -8.14
C PRO A 10 0.01 23.53 -8.22
N PHE A 11 -0.91 23.53 -9.20
CA PHE A 11 -1.94 22.53 -9.39
C PHE A 11 -2.02 22.15 -10.87
N ASN A 12 -1.40 21.01 -11.22
CA ASN A 12 -1.49 20.46 -12.56
C ASN A 12 -2.73 19.55 -12.65
N VAL A 13 -3.81 20.05 -13.27
CA VAL A 13 -5.07 19.32 -13.42
C VAL A 13 -4.86 17.97 -14.12
N ALA A 14 -3.98 17.90 -15.12
CA ALA A 14 -3.64 16.64 -15.78
C ALA A 14 -3.05 15.65 -14.76
N GLY A 15 -2.09 16.09 -13.95
CA GLY A 15 -1.51 15.30 -12.86
C GLY A 15 -2.57 14.84 -11.84
N THR A 16 -3.53 15.70 -11.49
CA THR A 16 -4.64 15.34 -10.60
C THR A 16 -5.54 14.25 -11.21
N VAL A 17 -5.85 14.33 -12.50
CA VAL A 17 -6.64 13.31 -13.21
C VAL A 17 -5.89 11.97 -13.24
N TYR A 18 -4.60 11.98 -13.55
CA TYR A 18 -3.76 10.77 -13.50
C TYR A 18 -3.68 10.18 -12.09
N ALA A 19 -3.56 11.02 -11.06
CA ALA A 19 -3.56 10.57 -9.68
C ALA A 19 -4.90 9.91 -9.29
N MET A 20 -6.04 10.50 -9.64
CA MET A 20 -7.35 9.91 -9.38
C MET A 20 -7.53 8.57 -10.09
N LEU A 21 -7.16 8.48 -11.37
CA LEU A 21 -7.19 7.22 -12.11
C LEU A 21 -6.27 6.17 -11.48
N GLY A 22 -5.06 6.56 -11.07
CA GLY A 22 -4.12 5.68 -10.37
C GLY A 22 -4.68 5.14 -9.06
N VAL A 23 -5.36 5.99 -8.27
CA VAL A 23 -6.05 5.56 -7.05
C VAL A 23 -7.15 4.55 -7.35
N LEU A 24 -8.00 4.82 -8.36
CA LEU A 24 -9.08 3.90 -8.76
C LEU A 24 -8.53 2.52 -9.19
N VAL A 25 -7.51 2.49 -10.04
CA VAL A 25 -6.87 1.25 -10.50
C VAL A 25 -6.25 0.50 -9.31
N THR A 26 -5.56 1.21 -8.42
CA THR A 26 -4.94 0.61 -7.23
C THR A 26 -5.98 -0.01 -6.30
N SER A 27 -7.11 0.67 -6.06
CA SER A 27 -8.20 0.15 -5.24
C SER A 27 -8.83 -1.11 -5.86
N LEU A 28 -9.08 -1.12 -7.17
CA LEU A 28 -9.60 -2.31 -7.87
C LEU A 28 -8.61 -3.49 -7.77
N TYR A 29 -7.32 -3.23 -7.94
CA TYR A 29 -6.26 -4.23 -7.80
C TYR A 29 -6.23 -4.84 -6.40
N GLN A 30 -6.29 -4.01 -5.36
CA GLN A 30 -6.31 -4.45 -3.97
C GLN A 30 -7.53 -5.34 -3.66
N VAL A 31 -8.72 -4.96 -4.15
CA VAL A 31 -9.94 -5.77 -4.00
C VAL A 31 -9.80 -7.12 -4.72
N TRP A 32 -9.24 -7.12 -5.93
CA TRP A 32 -9.06 -8.33 -6.71
C TRP A 32 -8.09 -9.32 -6.05
N ILE A 33 -6.93 -8.83 -5.60
CA ILE A 33 -5.96 -9.63 -4.82
C ILE A 33 -6.60 -10.16 -3.53
N ASN A 34 -7.35 -9.32 -2.81
CA ASN A 34 -8.03 -9.75 -1.57
C ASN A 34 -9.04 -10.88 -1.83
N SER A 35 -9.80 -10.78 -2.92
CA SER A 35 -10.74 -11.82 -3.33
C SER A 35 -10.01 -13.11 -3.70
N LYS A 36 -8.96 -13.01 -4.52
CA LYS A 36 -8.19 -14.19 -4.97
C LYS A 36 -7.46 -14.90 -3.84
N GLN A 37 -6.95 -14.16 -2.87
CA GLN A 37 -6.28 -14.74 -1.70
C GLN A 37 -7.25 -15.54 -0.81
N LYS A 38 -8.50 -15.08 -0.67
CA LYS A 38 -9.54 -15.81 0.08
C LYS A 38 -10.07 -17.03 -0.68
N GLU A 39 -10.27 -16.86 -1.99
CA GLU A 39 -10.84 -17.89 -2.86
C GLU A 39 -9.88 -19.09 -2.99
N LEU A 40 -8.57 -18.86 -3.10
CA LEU A 40 -7.59 -19.92 -3.26
C LEU A 40 -6.94 -20.42 -1.94
N GLN A 41 -7.29 -19.87 -0.77
CA GLN A 41 -6.66 -20.17 0.53
C GLN A 41 -5.11 -20.20 0.50
N MET A 42 -4.50 -19.36 -0.34
CA MET A 42 -3.05 -19.42 -0.57
C MET A 42 -2.28 -18.78 0.57
N ASP A 43 -1.16 -19.40 0.95
CA ASP A 43 -0.24 -18.83 1.91
C ASP A 43 0.41 -17.54 1.33
N PRO A 44 0.55 -16.47 2.13
CA PRO A 44 1.23 -15.22 1.75
C PRO A 44 2.50 -15.36 0.93
N MET A 45 3.34 -16.36 1.27
CA MET A 45 4.60 -16.58 0.59
C MET A 45 4.41 -17.09 -0.83
N GLN A 46 3.38 -17.93 -1.07
CA GLN A 46 3.05 -18.42 -2.40
C GLN A 46 2.51 -17.29 -3.28
N LEU A 47 1.68 -16.40 -2.73
CA LEU A 47 1.17 -15.24 -3.46
C LEU A 47 2.29 -14.30 -3.92
N LEU A 48 3.25 -14.01 -3.02
CA LEU A 48 4.44 -13.22 -3.35
C LEU A 48 5.28 -13.91 -4.44
N TYR A 49 5.44 -15.22 -4.37
CA TYR A 49 6.20 -16.00 -5.35
C TYR A 49 5.58 -15.94 -6.76
N TYR A 50 4.26 -15.93 -6.89
CA TYR A 50 3.59 -15.77 -8.19
C TYR A 50 3.61 -14.33 -8.70
N GLN A 51 3.52 -13.35 -7.80
CA GLN A 51 3.45 -11.93 -8.18
C GLN A 51 4.82 -11.34 -8.54
N ALA A 52 5.88 -11.73 -7.84
CA ALA A 52 7.24 -11.22 -8.07
C ALA A 52 7.74 -11.37 -9.52
N PRO A 53 7.69 -12.56 -10.16
CA PRO A 53 8.15 -12.73 -11.53
C PRO A 53 7.25 -12.01 -12.54
N LEU A 54 5.94 -11.93 -12.30
CA LEU A 54 5.02 -11.19 -13.17
C LEU A 54 5.32 -9.69 -13.13
N SER A 55 5.58 -9.16 -11.93
CA SER A 55 5.95 -7.76 -11.72
C SER A 55 7.31 -7.43 -12.35
N ALA A 56 8.29 -8.33 -12.19
CA ALA A 56 9.61 -8.18 -12.81
C ALA A 56 9.55 -8.22 -14.35
N GLY A 57 8.76 -9.15 -14.92
CA GLY A 57 8.56 -9.23 -16.36
C GLY A 57 7.87 -7.99 -16.93
N LEU A 58 6.81 -7.51 -16.27
CA LEU A 58 6.11 -6.29 -16.69
C LEU A 58 7.02 -5.06 -16.62
N LEU A 59 7.83 -4.94 -15.56
CA LEU A 59 8.81 -3.86 -15.44
C LEU A 59 9.86 -3.94 -16.56
N PHE A 60 10.37 -5.13 -16.86
CA PHE A 60 11.33 -5.35 -17.94
C PHE A 60 10.81 -4.86 -19.30
N PHE A 61 9.51 -5.06 -19.59
CA PHE A 61 8.90 -4.56 -20.82
C PHE A 61 8.62 -3.04 -20.81
N ILE A 62 8.29 -2.45 -19.66
CA ILE A 62 7.91 -1.04 -19.57
C ILE A 62 9.12 -0.11 -19.48
N VAL A 63 10.19 -0.51 -18.77
CA VAL A 63 11.42 0.28 -18.57
C VAL A 63 11.98 0.91 -19.86
N PRO A 64 12.12 0.18 -21.00
CA PRO A 64 12.69 0.78 -22.22
C PRO A 64 11.85 1.90 -22.85
N PHE A 65 10.56 2.02 -22.50
CA PHE A 65 9.69 3.08 -23.03
C PHE A 65 9.74 4.38 -22.20
N PHE A 66 10.03 4.26 -20.90
CA PHE A 66 9.96 5.39 -19.95
C PHE A 66 11.33 5.85 -19.47
N GLU A 67 12.33 4.97 -19.47
CA GLU A 67 13.69 5.32 -19.07
C GLU A 67 14.66 5.31 -20.26
N PRO A 68 15.62 6.27 -20.31
CA PRO A 68 16.67 6.29 -21.31
C PRO A 68 17.70 5.19 -21.02
N VAL A 69 17.39 3.95 -21.42
CA VAL A 69 18.21 2.75 -21.18
C VAL A 69 19.67 2.89 -21.62
N GLY A 70 19.94 3.68 -22.67
CA GLY A 70 21.30 3.96 -23.14
C GLY A 70 22.16 4.67 -22.10
N ASN A 71 21.59 5.58 -21.30
CA ASN A 71 22.32 6.32 -20.27
C ASN A 71 22.58 5.48 -19.01
N ILE A 72 21.73 4.48 -18.75
CA ILE A 72 21.82 3.59 -17.58
C ILE A 72 22.91 2.54 -17.79
N ILE A 73 23.01 2.02 -19.02
CA ILE A 73 24.01 1.03 -19.42
C ILE A 73 25.39 1.69 -19.60
N ALA A 74 25.44 2.93 -20.10
CA ALA A 74 26.68 3.69 -20.26
C ALA A 74 27.19 4.33 -18.96
N ARG A 75 26.43 4.28 -17.86
CA ARG A 75 26.85 4.78 -16.56
C ARG A 75 27.89 3.84 -15.96
N GLU A 76 28.99 4.40 -15.47
CA GLU A 76 29.95 3.63 -14.66
C GLU A 76 29.32 3.33 -13.29
N TRP A 77 29.06 2.05 -13.04
CA TRP A 77 28.49 1.59 -11.77
C TRP A 77 29.60 1.41 -10.74
N SER A 78 29.57 2.20 -9.68
CA SER A 78 30.46 1.99 -8.53
C SER A 78 30.02 0.77 -7.72
N SER A 79 30.97 0.05 -7.12
CA SER A 79 30.66 -1.07 -6.21
C SER A 79 29.77 -0.63 -5.04
N MET A 80 29.91 0.62 -4.59
CA MET A 80 29.06 1.21 -3.54
C MET A 80 27.59 1.31 -3.99
N ASP A 81 27.36 1.73 -5.25
CA ASP A 81 26.01 1.88 -5.81
C ASP A 81 25.30 0.53 -5.89
N ILE A 82 26.00 -0.51 -6.32
CA ILE A 82 25.47 -1.87 -6.41
C ILE A 82 25.10 -2.40 -5.01
N ILE A 83 25.95 -2.17 -4.01
CA ILE A 83 25.69 -2.58 -2.62
C ILE A 83 24.45 -1.85 -2.07
N MET A 84 24.31 -0.55 -2.32
CA MET A 84 23.12 0.21 -1.88
C MET A 84 21.84 -0.28 -2.56
N VAL A 85 21.91 -0.59 -3.87
CA VAL A 85 20.77 -1.14 -4.62
C VAL A 85 20.38 -2.52 -4.09
N LEU A 86 21.35 -3.41 -3.83
CA LEU A 86 21.09 -4.72 -3.24
C LEU A 86 20.50 -4.61 -1.84
N PHE A 87 21.04 -3.72 -1.00
CA PHE A 87 20.54 -3.49 0.34
C PHE A 87 19.08 -3.00 0.32
N SER A 88 18.77 -2.01 -0.51
CA SER A 88 17.41 -1.50 -0.68
C SER A 88 16.45 -2.59 -1.20
N SER A 89 16.92 -3.44 -2.13
CA SER A 89 16.15 -4.57 -2.67
C SER A 89 15.81 -5.61 -1.60
N ILE A 90 16.75 -5.94 -0.71
CA ILE A 90 16.53 -6.86 0.41
C ILE A 90 15.48 -6.27 1.37
N VAL A 91 15.61 -5.00 1.74
CA VAL A 91 14.62 -4.31 2.60
C VAL A 91 13.24 -4.30 1.96
N ALA A 92 13.15 -3.99 0.67
CA ALA A 92 11.90 -3.99 -0.08
C ALA A 92 11.25 -5.39 -0.11
N PHE A 93 12.04 -6.45 -0.27
CA PHE A 93 11.56 -7.83 -0.19
C PHE A 93 10.96 -8.14 1.19
N PHE A 94 11.64 -7.82 2.28
CA PHE A 94 11.11 -8.03 3.64
C PHE A 94 9.83 -7.24 3.89
N VAL A 95 9.76 -5.98 3.44
CA VAL A 95 8.54 -5.16 3.55
C VAL A 95 7.38 -5.80 2.80
N ASN A 96 7.62 -6.31 1.59
CA ASN A 96 6.61 -7.02 0.81
C ASN A 96 6.17 -8.31 1.52
N LEU A 97 7.12 -9.11 2.01
CA LEU A 97 6.84 -10.34 2.75
C LEU A 97 6.01 -10.08 4.01
N SER A 98 6.41 -9.12 4.85
CA SER A 98 5.63 -8.71 6.03
C SER A 98 4.23 -8.24 5.66
N SER A 99 4.08 -7.52 4.55
CA SER A 99 2.78 -7.06 4.06
C SER A 99 1.89 -8.25 3.71
N TYR A 100 2.37 -9.22 2.94
CA TYR A 100 1.60 -10.43 2.61
C TYR A 100 1.31 -11.28 3.85
N TRP A 101 2.28 -11.43 4.77
CA TRP A 101 2.11 -12.24 5.97
C TRP A 101 0.99 -11.70 6.86
N ILE A 102 0.93 -10.38 7.03
CA ILE A 102 -0.19 -9.71 7.70
C ILE A 102 -1.50 -9.99 6.95
N ILE A 103 -1.53 -10.01 5.62
CA ILE A 103 -2.77 -10.34 4.89
C ILE A 103 -3.26 -11.75 5.21
N GLY A 104 -2.37 -12.75 5.22
CA GLY A 104 -2.77 -14.15 5.43
C GLY A 104 -3.16 -14.49 6.87
N LYS A 105 -2.68 -13.73 7.85
CA LYS A 105 -2.97 -13.96 9.28
C LYS A 105 -4.11 -13.10 9.83
N THR A 106 -4.60 -12.12 9.08
CA THR A 106 -5.56 -11.14 9.60
C THR A 106 -6.86 -11.11 8.81
N SER A 107 -7.95 -10.71 9.48
CA SER A 107 -9.25 -10.57 8.82
C SER A 107 -9.18 -9.50 7.71
N PRO A 108 -9.98 -9.62 6.62
CA PRO A 108 -9.99 -8.65 5.53
C PRO A 108 -10.27 -7.20 5.95
N LEU A 109 -10.94 -7.02 7.08
CA LEU A 109 -11.15 -5.71 7.67
C LEU A 109 -9.85 -5.13 8.24
N THR A 110 -9.08 -5.93 8.98
CA THR A 110 -7.82 -5.50 9.59
C THR A 110 -6.76 -5.20 8.54
N TYR A 111 -6.75 -5.92 7.42
CA TYR A 111 -5.85 -5.66 6.31
C TYR A 111 -6.01 -4.23 5.75
N ASN A 112 -7.25 -3.79 5.53
CA ASN A 112 -7.54 -2.45 5.03
C ASN A 112 -6.99 -1.36 5.96
N MET A 113 -7.06 -1.61 7.28
CA MET A 113 -6.54 -0.69 8.29
C MET A 113 -5.01 -0.64 8.30
N VAL A 114 -4.36 -1.79 8.18
CA VAL A 114 -2.89 -1.87 8.10
C VAL A 114 -2.38 -1.20 6.83
N GLY A 115 -3.08 -1.33 5.71
CA GLY A 115 -2.76 -0.62 4.47
C GLY A 115 -2.74 0.90 4.65
N HIS A 116 -3.76 1.44 5.33
CA HIS A 116 -3.82 2.86 5.66
C HIS A 116 -2.74 3.30 6.67
N CYS A 117 -2.47 2.50 7.70
CA CYS A 117 -1.37 2.77 8.63
C CYS A 117 0.01 2.76 7.94
N LYS A 118 0.26 1.78 7.06
CA LYS A 118 1.51 1.69 6.28
C LYS A 118 1.71 2.94 5.43
N PHE A 119 0.65 3.40 4.75
CA PHE A 119 0.71 4.63 3.95
C PHE A 119 1.02 5.85 4.81
N CYS A 120 0.35 6.02 5.94
CA CYS A 120 0.63 7.15 6.84
C CYS A 120 2.05 7.11 7.44
N LEU A 121 2.55 5.93 7.83
CA LEU A 121 3.92 5.78 8.30
C LEU A 121 4.94 6.11 7.21
N LEU A 122 4.67 5.71 5.96
CA LEU A 122 5.53 6.06 4.81
C LEU A 122 5.57 7.58 4.60
N LEU A 123 4.43 8.26 4.66
CA LEU A 123 4.35 9.72 4.52
C LEU A 123 5.11 10.46 5.63
N VAL A 124 4.89 10.05 6.88
CA VAL A 124 5.57 10.65 8.04
C VAL A 124 7.08 10.34 8.00
N GLY A 125 7.45 9.09 7.75
CA GLY A 125 8.86 8.67 7.63
C GLY A 125 9.59 9.39 6.50
N GLY A 126 8.95 9.52 5.33
CA GLY A 126 9.48 10.31 4.21
C GLY A 126 9.69 11.77 4.59
N SER A 127 8.72 12.41 5.23
CA SER A 127 8.84 13.82 5.64
C SER A 127 9.98 14.09 6.63
N ILE A 128 10.25 13.15 7.55
CA ILE A 128 11.33 13.28 8.53
C ILE A 128 12.70 13.08 7.87
N ILE A 129 12.84 12.09 6.98
CA ILE A 129 14.10 11.74 6.33
C ILE A 129 14.53 12.79 5.31
N PHE A 130 13.58 13.30 4.50
CA PHE A 130 13.89 14.28 3.45
C PHE A 130 13.95 15.73 3.95
N HIS A 131 13.64 15.97 5.24
CA HIS A 131 13.57 17.31 5.84
C HIS A 131 12.78 18.33 5.00
N GLU A 132 11.82 17.87 4.19
CA GLU A 132 10.95 18.77 3.46
C GLU A 132 10.07 19.52 4.48
N SER A 133 10.02 20.85 4.35
CA SER A 133 9.04 21.65 5.10
C SER A 133 7.64 21.30 4.60
N LEU A 134 7.05 20.29 5.23
CA LEU A 134 5.63 20.03 5.10
C LEU A 134 4.89 21.31 5.46
N ALA A 135 4.17 21.87 4.49
CA ALA A 135 3.29 22.99 4.77
C ALA A 135 2.33 22.60 5.91
N LEU A 136 2.05 23.53 6.83
CA LEU A 136 1.20 23.27 8.00
C LEU A 136 -0.14 22.61 7.61
N ASN A 137 -0.68 22.98 6.45
CA ASN A 137 -1.90 22.44 5.87
C ASN A 137 -1.79 20.93 5.52
N GLN A 138 -0.64 20.48 5.04
CA GLN A 138 -0.39 19.06 4.74
C GLN A 138 -0.26 18.24 6.03
N ALA A 139 0.42 18.78 7.04
CA ALA A 139 0.54 18.14 8.35
C ALA A 139 -0.85 17.94 9.00
N ILE A 140 -1.69 18.98 8.97
CA ILE A 140 -3.08 18.90 9.46
C ILE A 140 -3.88 17.83 8.69
N GLY A 141 -3.75 17.78 7.36
CA GLY A 141 -4.42 16.77 6.54
C GLY A 141 -4.00 15.34 6.89
N ILE A 142 -2.69 15.10 7.11
CA ILE A 142 -2.17 13.79 7.53
C ILE A 142 -2.71 13.41 8.91
N THR A 143 -2.68 14.33 9.88
CA THR A 143 -3.19 14.08 11.24
C THR A 143 -4.69 13.80 11.26
N LEU A 144 -5.48 14.55 10.47
CA LEU A 144 -6.93 14.32 10.35
C LEU A 144 -7.22 12.94 9.75
N THR A 145 -6.48 12.56 8.71
CA THR A 145 -6.63 11.26 8.04
C THR A 145 -6.29 10.13 9.00
N LEU A 146 -5.17 10.23 9.73
CA LEU A 146 -4.78 9.28 10.77
C LEU A 146 -5.83 9.16 11.87
N GLY A 147 -6.33 10.28 12.37
CA GLY A 147 -7.40 10.32 13.37
C GLY A 147 -8.66 9.60 12.88
N GLY A 148 -9.11 9.88 11.65
CA GLY A 148 -10.28 9.24 11.04
C GLY A 148 -10.11 7.73 10.89
N ILE A 149 -8.94 7.26 10.45
CA ILE A 149 -8.62 5.82 10.33
C ILE A 149 -8.69 5.15 11.71
N ILE A 150 -8.08 5.75 12.74
CA ILE A 150 -8.06 5.19 14.10
C ILE A 150 -9.47 5.14 14.70
N SER A 151 -10.27 6.21 14.55
CA SER A 151 -11.65 6.25 15.04
C SER A 151 -12.52 5.19 14.35
N TYR A 152 -12.41 5.05 13.03
CA TYR A 152 -13.09 4.00 12.28
C TYR A 152 -12.66 2.60 12.75
N ALA A 153 -11.36 2.41 13.06
CA ALA A 153 -10.83 1.15 13.58
C ALA A 153 -11.52 0.74 14.87
N HIS A 154 -11.57 1.67 15.81
CA HIS A 154 -12.14 1.45 17.12
C HIS A 154 -13.63 1.11 17.06
N LEU A 155 -14.40 1.85 16.25
CA LEU A 155 -15.82 1.61 16.07
C LEU A 155 -16.08 0.25 15.43
N LYS A 156 -15.36 -0.07 14.34
CA LYS A 156 -15.58 -1.33 13.63
C LYS A 156 -15.14 -2.55 14.44
N MET A 157 -14.08 -2.47 15.24
CA MET A 157 -13.68 -3.54 16.16
C MET A 157 -14.73 -3.78 17.24
N LYS A 158 -15.36 -2.72 17.74
CA LYS A 158 -16.45 -2.81 18.73
C LYS A 158 -17.68 -3.48 18.13
N ASP A 159 -18.09 -3.09 16.92
CA ASP A 159 -19.21 -3.71 16.20
C ASP A 159 -18.94 -5.18 15.89
N ASN A 160 -17.73 -5.51 15.43
CA ASN A 160 -17.37 -6.89 15.10
C ASN A 160 -17.38 -7.81 16.34
N ARG A 161 -16.94 -7.30 17.49
CA ARG A 161 -17.02 -8.03 18.77
C ARG A 161 -18.46 -8.24 19.23
N SER A 162 -19.33 -7.24 19.05
CA SER A 162 -20.76 -7.35 19.38
C SER A 162 -21.46 -8.40 18.50
N ASN A 163 -21.18 -8.44 17.20
CA ASN A 163 -21.75 -9.44 16.29
C ASN A 163 -21.32 -10.87 16.62
N ILE A 164 -20.06 -11.09 17.01
CA ILE A 164 -19.57 -12.41 17.45
C ILE A 164 -20.26 -12.86 18.75
N LEU A 165 -20.53 -11.92 19.67
CA LEU A 165 -21.25 -12.25 20.91
C LEU A 165 -22.71 -12.61 20.63
N ILE A 166 -23.37 -11.87 19.73
CA ILE A 166 -24.75 -12.17 19.32
C ILE A 166 -24.82 -13.54 18.65
N SER A 167 -23.91 -13.86 17.73
CA SER A 167 -23.90 -15.17 17.07
C SER A 167 -23.68 -16.32 18.05
N LYS A 168 -22.79 -16.15 19.06
CA LYS A 168 -22.59 -17.13 20.13
C LYS A 168 -23.83 -17.30 21.00
N ILE A 169 -24.54 -16.21 21.29
CA ILE A 169 -25.78 -16.27 22.08
C ILE A 169 -26.86 -17.02 21.29
N GLU A 170 -27.00 -16.76 19.99
CA GLU A 170 -27.94 -17.49 19.10
C GLU A 170 -27.60 -18.98 19.00
N GLU A 171 -26.32 -19.32 18.91
CA GLU A 171 -25.85 -20.70 18.88
C GLU A 171 -26.16 -21.43 20.20
N CYS A 172 -25.90 -20.80 21.36
CA CYS A 172 -26.32 -21.32 22.66
C CYS A 172 -27.84 -21.50 22.77
N LYS A 173 -28.62 -20.55 22.22
CA LYS A 173 -30.08 -20.61 22.23
C LYS A 173 -30.61 -21.76 21.37
N SER A 174 -29.98 -22.02 20.23
CA SER A 174 -30.30 -23.15 19.35
C SER A 174 -29.98 -24.52 19.98
N LEU A 175 -28.96 -24.61 20.84
CA LEU A 175 -28.62 -25.86 21.51
C LEU A 175 -29.58 -26.18 22.66
N ILE A 176 -30.07 -25.18 23.38
CA ILE A 176 -31.08 -25.36 24.44
C ILE A 176 -32.42 -25.82 23.85
N HIS A 177 -32.78 -25.38 22.65
CA HIS A 177 -34.05 -25.79 22.04
C HIS A 177 -34.04 -27.20 21.42
N LYS A 178 -32.86 -27.83 21.31
CA LYS A 178 -32.68 -29.19 20.77
C LYS A 178 -32.60 -30.29 21.86
N ILE A 179 -32.62 -29.92 23.14
CA ILE A 179 -32.68 -30.82 24.31
C ILE A 179 -34.13 -30.86 24.79
#